data_AF-A0A976PGA8-F1
#
_entry.id   AF-A0A976PGA8-F1
#
_cell.length_a   1.000
_cell.length_b   1.000
_cell.length_c   1.000
_cell.angle_alpha   90.00
_cell.angle_beta   90.00
_cell.angle_gamma   90.00
#
_symmetry.space_group_name_H-M   'P 1'
#
loop_
_entity.id
_entity.type
_entity.pdbx_description
1 polymer ?
#
loop_
_entity_poly.entity_id
_entity_poly.type
_entity_poly.pdbx_seq_one_letter_code
_entity_poly.pdbx_strand_id
1 'polypeptide(L)'
;MRSLITSLLLSVMLILQSCSSVSPWRIPAAEEINDLPVKVSDILSFDHADDVIPDDGVKFDLKSYIEKDIKATLAKGKYFDFVFEQSEEMPAGKAFRVFPEVTGDGRYVVKIYHSAGALKDKVAMLRLTHFLQQIANRKFFNVYHDFFEMVFNARLGDLDSLDNLLKIKEHSLDPSSMKITYKSYDVTNVGFGKTLDQANFSTKSIGREAVAANHIEEYLEYNKSLLSEVEEQRSSLAPLLTAQKKERKSLETTRKAMIKQLDTAGDMEQLKSLAAAGKRKEAADLIESYLPKEHMTPAEKQYWQTVLDVIREPAELKDRILVFRGIDDDMVYPFIENGVELEREVAIKEGKGIFMSSVMTKNQGTWNRRLRSLQTMYDKVLNQNIETGTNEFTKSARMTTMFHQHAMNPQGSPFLSWTPKIETAHLFGKKRASAFLMDPRLMMANYASVFASELEILTPLITFPDEIVAIHDQEIHGQLGASGREKLFLDKTKEKLVKQYGQENGEKYFSSIKDVFDKHNKVSSVSELAAAPKESKFKTFFQSISDFFKKFFKKGEAVSPPPPPAAEKQTCIYLIESLWKAGN
;
A
#
# COMPACT_ATOMS: atom_id res chain seq x y z
N MET A 1 13.58 -49.50 15.21
CA MET A 1 12.10 -49.45 15.32
C MET A 1 11.59 -48.31 16.20
N ARG A 2 12.04 -48.15 17.46
CA ARG A 2 11.56 -47.05 18.33
C ARG A 2 11.79 -45.64 17.76
N SER A 3 12.95 -45.35 17.16
CA SER A 3 13.25 -44.03 16.55
C SER A 3 12.42 -43.70 15.30
N LEU A 4 12.02 -44.70 14.51
CA LEU A 4 11.18 -44.50 13.33
C LEU A 4 9.73 -44.19 13.73
N ILE A 5 9.26 -44.81 14.81
CA ILE A 5 7.92 -44.57 15.36
C ILE A 5 7.83 -43.17 15.97
N THR A 6 8.89 -42.67 16.63
CA THR A 6 8.91 -41.30 17.16
C THR A 6 8.93 -40.24 16.07
N SER A 7 9.70 -40.43 14.98
CA SER A 7 9.67 -39.50 13.84
C SER A 7 8.33 -39.53 13.12
N LEU A 8 7.71 -40.70 12.95
CA LEU A 8 6.39 -40.81 12.32
C LEU A 8 5.29 -40.16 13.18
N LEU A 9 5.32 -40.33 14.51
CA LEU A 9 4.39 -39.68 15.44
C LEU A 9 4.59 -38.16 15.49
N LEU A 10 5.83 -37.67 15.43
CA LEU A 10 6.12 -36.23 15.39
C LEU A 10 5.65 -35.61 14.07
N SER A 11 5.88 -36.29 12.93
CA SER A 11 5.37 -35.86 11.63
C SER A 11 3.84 -35.90 11.56
N VAL A 12 3.19 -36.92 12.14
CA VAL A 12 1.73 -37.01 12.18
C VAL A 12 1.13 -35.96 13.12
N MET A 13 1.78 -35.61 14.24
CA MET A 13 1.33 -34.50 15.10
C MET A 13 1.50 -33.12 14.44
N LEU A 14 2.57 -32.90 13.66
CA LEU A 14 2.74 -31.68 12.86
C LEU A 14 1.73 -31.59 11.70
N ILE A 15 1.31 -32.74 11.15
CA ILE A 15 0.26 -32.82 10.12
C ILE A 15 -1.15 -32.63 10.72
N LEU A 16 -1.38 -33.09 11.96
CA LEU A 16 -2.66 -32.92 12.64
C LEU A 16 -2.86 -31.53 13.27
N GLN A 17 -1.78 -30.81 13.60
CA GLN A 17 -1.87 -29.38 13.96
C GLN A 17 -2.18 -28.46 12.76
N SER A 18 -1.96 -28.93 11.52
CA SER A 18 -2.21 -28.18 10.29
C SER A 18 -3.55 -28.49 9.60
N CYS A 19 -4.39 -29.35 10.20
CA CYS A 19 -5.66 -29.80 9.61
C CYS A 19 -6.89 -29.56 10.50
N SER A 20 -6.94 -28.45 11.26
CA SER A 20 -8.22 -27.98 11.81
C SER A 20 -9.00 -27.23 10.73
N SER A 21 -10.22 -27.66 10.43
CA SER A 21 -11.16 -26.99 9.54
C SER A 21 -11.22 -25.48 9.83
N VAL A 22 -10.66 -24.71 8.91
CA VAL A 22 -10.51 -23.25 9.02
C VAL A 22 -11.88 -22.61 8.93
N SER A 23 -12.35 -22.10 10.07
CA SER A 23 -13.49 -21.18 10.17
C SER A 23 -13.26 -19.97 9.25
N PRO A 24 -14.27 -19.52 8.49
CA PRO A 24 -14.19 -18.29 7.68
C PRO A 24 -14.01 -17.00 8.51
N TRP A 25 -13.93 -17.11 9.85
CA TRP A 25 -13.74 -16.01 10.78
C TRP A 25 -12.32 -15.90 11.34
N ARG A 26 -11.36 -16.73 10.89
CA ARG A 26 -9.95 -16.44 11.21
C ARG A 26 -9.55 -15.15 10.53
N ILE A 27 -9.39 -14.10 11.34
CA ILE A 27 -8.51 -12.96 11.07
C ILE A 27 -7.28 -13.52 10.34
N PRO A 28 -6.81 -12.96 9.22
CA PRO A 28 -5.56 -13.41 8.64
C PRO A 28 -4.46 -13.04 9.64
N ALA A 29 -4.21 -13.94 10.58
CA ALA A 29 -2.90 -14.18 11.13
C ALA A 29 -2.05 -14.60 9.93
N ALA A 30 -1.59 -13.60 9.16
CA ALA A 30 -0.19 -13.68 8.77
C ALA A 30 0.51 -13.90 10.11
N GLU A 31 1.06 -15.10 10.32
CA GLU A 31 1.72 -15.46 11.58
C GLU A 31 2.70 -14.32 11.87
N GLU A 32 2.38 -13.49 12.88
CA GLU A 32 3.32 -12.48 13.33
C GLU A 32 4.62 -13.22 13.62
N ILE A 33 5.75 -12.70 13.16
CA ILE A 33 7.03 -13.39 13.33
C ILE A 33 7.24 -13.59 14.84
N ASN A 34 7.04 -14.84 15.28
CA ASN A 34 6.94 -15.17 16.70
C ASN A 34 8.26 -14.93 17.46
N ASP A 35 9.36 -14.80 16.73
CA ASP A 35 10.71 -14.66 17.27
C ASP A 35 11.11 -13.20 17.58
N LEU A 36 10.23 -12.23 17.30
CA LEU A 36 10.49 -10.83 17.64
C LEU A 36 10.14 -10.54 19.11
N PRO A 37 10.95 -9.71 19.80
CA PRO A 37 10.71 -9.38 21.21
C PRO A 37 9.44 -8.53 21.42
N VAL A 38 8.90 -7.95 20.35
CA VAL A 38 7.71 -7.11 20.37
C VAL A 38 6.77 -7.58 19.27
N LYS A 39 5.50 -7.82 19.63
CA LYS A 39 4.44 -8.24 18.71
C LYS A 39 3.56 -7.06 18.31
N VAL A 40 3.16 -7.02 17.04
CA VAL A 40 2.25 -5.98 16.55
C VAL A 40 0.88 -6.09 17.24
N SER A 41 0.45 -7.32 17.54
CA SER A 41 -0.77 -7.56 18.31
C SER A 41 -0.77 -6.82 19.64
N ASP A 42 0.36 -6.75 20.32
CA ASP A 42 0.46 -6.22 21.67
C ASP A 42 0.43 -4.70 21.64
N ILE A 43 1.16 -4.08 20.69
CA ILE A 43 1.15 -2.63 20.47
C ILE A 43 -0.27 -2.12 20.16
N LEU A 44 -0.98 -2.86 19.31
CA LEU A 44 -2.33 -2.51 18.83
C LEU A 44 -3.47 -3.02 19.73
N SER A 45 -3.15 -3.59 20.90
CA SER A 45 -4.13 -4.00 21.90
C SER A 45 -4.17 -3.03 23.09
N PHE A 46 -5.31 -3.03 23.77
CA PHE A 46 -5.58 -2.20 24.94
C PHE A 46 -6.22 -3.06 26.00
N ASP A 47 -5.59 -3.13 27.16
CA ASP A 47 -5.94 -4.04 28.23
C ASP A 47 -7.14 -3.50 29.00
N HIS A 48 -7.86 -4.35 29.72
CA HIS A 48 -8.79 -3.86 30.72
C HIS A 48 -8.04 -3.10 31.82
N ALA A 49 -8.66 -2.07 32.37
CA ALA A 49 -8.21 -1.54 33.66
C ALA A 49 -8.63 -2.53 34.76
N ASP A 50 -7.72 -2.84 35.69
CA ASP A 50 -7.97 -3.80 36.77
C ASP A 50 -9.14 -3.36 37.67
N ASP A 51 -9.33 -2.04 37.81
CA ASP A 51 -10.45 -1.44 38.52
C ASP A 51 -11.49 -0.92 37.51
N VAL A 52 -12.56 -1.71 37.31
CA VAL A 52 -13.74 -1.23 36.57
C VAL A 52 -14.37 -0.12 37.41
N ILE A 53 -14.15 1.12 36.98
CA ILE A 53 -14.79 2.30 37.57
C ILE A 53 -16.30 2.01 37.68
N PRO A 54 -16.90 2.12 38.88
CA PRO A 54 -18.33 1.90 39.07
C PRO A 54 -19.14 2.73 38.08
N ASP A 55 -20.18 2.14 37.51
CA ASP A 55 -21.10 2.86 36.62
C ASP A 55 -21.71 4.04 37.38
N ASP A 56 -21.22 5.24 37.10
CA ASP A 56 -21.71 6.51 37.66
C ASP A 56 -23.05 6.93 37.05
N GLY A 57 -23.66 6.08 36.21
CA GLY A 57 -24.88 6.34 35.48
C GLY A 57 -24.69 7.25 34.27
N VAL A 58 -23.46 7.73 34.01
CA VAL A 58 -23.15 8.53 32.83
C VAL A 58 -22.85 7.58 31.67
N LYS A 59 -23.84 7.39 30.80
CA LYS A 59 -23.66 6.66 29.55
C LYS A 59 -22.68 7.41 28.65
N PHE A 60 -21.42 6.99 28.63
CA PHE A 60 -20.46 7.41 27.63
C PHE A 60 -20.69 6.59 26.36
N ASP A 61 -21.31 7.21 25.36
CA ASP A 61 -21.46 6.58 24.04
C ASP A 61 -20.15 6.74 23.26
N LEU A 62 -19.22 5.80 23.46
CA LEU A 62 -17.93 5.75 22.76
C LEU A 62 -18.12 5.80 21.24
N LYS A 63 -19.12 5.08 20.74
CA LYS A 63 -19.40 5.04 19.31
C LYS A 63 -19.76 6.45 18.83
N SER A 64 -20.69 7.12 19.49
CA SER A 64 -21.02 8.51 19.16
C SER A 64 -19.84 9.45 19.35
N TYR A 65 -18.99 9.26 20.35
CA TYR A 65 -17.80 10.09 20.56
C TYR A 65 -16.79 9.92 19.43
N ILE A 66 -16.46 8.68 19.05
CA ILE A 66 -15.55 8.38 17.95
C ILE A 66 -16.15 8.83 16.62
N GLU A 67 -17.45 8.61 16.40
CA GLU A 67 -18.16 9.07 15.21
C GLU A 67 -18.33 10.58 15.15
N LYS A 68 -18.31 11.29 16.26
CA LYS A 68 -18.43 12.75 16.27
C LYS A 68 -17.08 13.43 16.24
N ASP A 69 -16.20 13.11 17.18
CA ASP A 69 -14.96 13.84 17.37
C ASP A 69 -13.86 13.31 16.47
N ILE A 70 -13.66 11.98 16.43
CA ILE A 70 -12.63 11.41 15.57
C ILE A 70 -13.09 11.48 14.12
N LYS A 71 -14.33 11.08 13.77
CA LYS A 71 -14.79 11.32 12.40
C LYS A 71 -14.87 12.80 12.07
N ALA A 72 -15.18 13.76 12.95
CA ALA A 72 -15.07 15.18 12.54
C ALA A 72 -13.62 15.60 12.25
N THR A 73 -12.65 15.10 13.02
CA THR A 73 -11.22 15.29 12.74
C THR A 73 -10.80 14.61 11.43
N LEU A 74 -11.46 13.50 11.06
CA LEU A 74 -11.15 12.70 9.87
C LEU A 74 -12.05 12.99 8.65
N ALA A 75 -13.20 13.65 8.81
CA ALA A 75 -14.30 13.79 7.84
C ALA A 75 -13.94 14.66 6.65
N LYS A 76 -12.72 15.20 6.61
CA LYS A 76 -12.15 15.78 5.40
C LYS A 76 -11.74 14.70 4.38
N GLY A 77 -11.65 13.42 4.74
CA GLY A 77 -11.38 12.31 3.84
C GLY A 77 -12.59 11.38 3.68
N LYS A 78 -13.13 11.26 2.45
CA LYS A 78 -14.23 10.32 2.11
C LYS A 78 -13.85 8.83 2.15
N TYR A 79 -12.60 8.50 2.51
CA TYR A 79 -12.01 7.18 2.27
C TYR A 79 -11.51 6.47 3.55
N PHE A 80 -11.95 6.93 4.72
CA PHE A 80 -11.56 6.35 6.00
C PHE A 80 -12.81 6.11 6.86
N ASP A 81 -12.97 4.90 7.37
CA ASP A 81 -14.05 4.54 8.29
C ASP A 81 -13.54 3.75 9.50
N PHE A 82 -14.31 3.77 10.58
CA PHE A 82 -14.11 2.93 11.75
C PHE A 82 -15.24 1.94 11.86
N VAL A 83 -14.92 0.67 12.09
CA VAL A 83 -15.92 -0.38 12.29
C VAL A 83 -15.67 -1.03 13.65
N PHE A 84 -16.69 -1.02 14.51
CA PHE A 84 -16.66 -1.65 15.83
C PHE A 84 -17.27 -3.03 15.73
N GLU A 85 -16.53 -4.05 16.12
CA GLU A 85 -16.98 -5.44 16.10
C GLU A 85 -16.72 -6.07 17.46
N GLN A 86 -17.77 -6.55 18.11
CA GLN A 86 -17.58 -7.40 19.29
C GLN A 86 -17.00 -8.73 18.81
N SER A 87 -15.93 -9.20 19.44
CA SER A 87 -15.29 -10.47 19.09
C SER A 87 -15.22 -11.40 20.29
N GLU A 88 -15.68 -12.64 20.12
CA GLU A 88 -15.54 -13.72 21.11
C GLU A 88 -14.10 -14.25 21.17
N GLU A 89 -13.29 -13.99 20.15
CA GLU A 89 -11.89 -14.43 20.02
C GLU A 89 -10.88 -13.43 20.60
N MET A 90 -11.34 -12.47 21.42
CA MET A 90 -10.45 -11.51 22.06
C MET A 90 -9.51 -12.21 23.07
N PRO A 91 -8.19 -11.91 23.06
CA PRO A 91 -7.28 -12.45 24.07
C PRO A 91 -7.73 -12.06 25.48
N ALA A 92 -7.53 -12.96 26.44
CA ALA A 92 -7.86 -12.71 27.84
C ALA A 92 -7.20 -11.42 28.35
N GLY A 93 -7.96 -10.60 29.07
CA GLY A 93 -7.49 -9.32 29.60
C GLY A 93 -7.45 -8.16 28.60
N LYS A 94 -7.69 -8.37 27.30
CA LYS A 94 -7.72 -7.29 26.30
C LYS A 94 -9.14 -6.73 26.12
N ALA A 95 -9.29 -5.43 26.33
CA ALA A 95 -10.53 -4.69 26.10
C ALA A 95 -10.74 -4.39 24.61
N PHE A 96 -9.71 -3.87 23.94
CA PHE A 96 -9.78 -3.48 22.53
C PHE A 96 -8.58 -3.98 21.73
N ARG A 97 -8.79 -4.19 20.43
CA ARG A 97 -7.71 -4.43 19.45
C ARG A 97 -7.99 -3.65 18.17
N VAL A 98 -6.99 -2.91 17.71
CA VAL A 98 -7.06 -2.10 16.49
C VAL A 98 -6.46 -2.87 15.31
N PHE A 99 -7.16 -2.90 14.20
CA PHE A 99 -6.74 -3.61 13.00
C PHE A 99 -7.05 -2.78 11.75
N PRO A 100 -6.02 -2.23 11.07
CA PRO A 100 -6.23 -1.59 9.78
C PRO A 100 -6.49 -2.64 8.70
N GLU A 101 -7.51 -2.42 7.88
CA GLU A 101 -7.94 -3.32 6.81
C GLU A 101 -8.30 -2.51 5.57
N VAL A 102 -8.03 -3.07 4.39
CA VAL A 102 -8.67 -2.60 3.16
C VAL A 102 -9.74 -3.60 2.77
N THR A 103 -10.98 -3.15 2.79
CA THR A 103 -12.16 -3.96 2.47
C THR A 103 -12.16 -4.37 1.00
N GLY A 104 -12.99 -5.34 0.63
CA GLY A 104 -13.05 -5.85 -0.74
C GLY A 104 -13.48 -4.82 -1.78
N ASP A 105 -14.13 -3.72 -1.39
CA ASP A 105 -14.44 -2.59 -2.27
C ASP A 105 -13.33 -1.51 -2.29
N GLY A 106 -12.13 -1.83 -1.77
CA GLY A 106 -10.99 -0.93 -1.76
C GLY A 106 -11.08 0.20 -0.74
N ARG A 107 -12.12 0.26 0.11
CA ARG A 107 -12.15 1.24 1.20
C ARG A 107 -11.22 0.83 2.33
N TYR A 108 -10.47 1.80 2.81
CA TYR A 108 -9.67 1.64 4.01
C TYR A 108 -10.52 1.83 5.27
N VAL A 109 -10.44 0.84 6.16
CA VAL A 109 -11.21 0.77 7.39
C VAL A 109 -10.27 0.42 8.55
N VAL A 110 -10.42 1.09 9.67
CA VAL A 110 -9.80 0.67 10.93
C VAL A 110 -10.86 -0.09 11.73
N LYS A 111 -10.73 -1.43 11.76
CA LYS A 111 -11.56 -2.30 12.58
C LYS A 111 -11.10 -2.24 14.03
N ILE A 112 -12.05 -2.11 14.94
CA ILE A 112 -11.84 -2.07 16.38
C ILE A 112 -12.60 -3.25 16.96
N TYR A 113 -11.87 -4.31 17.27
CA TYR A 113 -12.41 -5.45 17.97
C TYR A 113 -12.51 -5.13 19.45
N HIS A 114 -13.59 -5.55 20.11
CA HIS A 114 -13.75 -5.34 21.54
C HIS A 114 -14.29 -6.58 22.26
N SER A 115 -13.85 -6.77 23.49
CA SER A 115 -14.33 -7.84 24.36
C SER A 115 -15.71 -7.50 24.95
N ALA A 116 -16.34 -8.50 25.59
CA ALA A 116 -17.51 -8.26 26.42
C ALA A 116 -17.14 -7.37 27.61
N GLY A 117 -17.80 -6.23 27.76
CA GLY A 117 -17.54 -5.28 28.85
C GLY A 117 -16.52 -4.18 28.53
N ALA A 118 -15.77 -4.27 27.42
CA ALA A 118 -14.82 -3.22 27.00
C ALA A 118 -15.44 -1.82 26.90
N LEU A 119 -16.69 -1.74 26.40
CA LEU A 119 -17.42 -0.46 26.29
C LEU A 119 -17.84 0.13 27.64
N LYS A 120 -17.69 -0.61 28.75
CA LYS A 120 -17.90 -0.13 30.12
C LYS A 120 -16.59 0.34 30.76
N ASP A 121 -15.46 -0.05 30.19
CA ASP A 121 -14.12 0.29 30.70
C ASP A 121 -13.69 1.67 30.18
N LYS A 122 -13.98 2.71 30.96
CA LYS A 122 -13.70 4.11 30.59
C LYS A 122 -12.21 4.37 30.36
N VAL A 123 -11.34 3.72 31.11
CA VAL A 123 -9.88 3.88 31.00
C VAL A 123 -9.37 3.26 29.70
N ALA A 124 -9.80 2.05 29.35
CA ALA A 124 -9.47 1.42 28.08
C ALA A 124 -10.02 2.20 26.88
N MET A 125 -11.25 2.71 26.99
CA MET A 125 -11.87 3.56 25.96
C MET A 125 -11.09 4.86 25.72
N LEU A 126 -10.64 5.53 26.79
CA LEU A 126 -9.86 6.76 26.69
C LEU A 126 -8.48 6.51 26.04
N ARG A 127 -7.81 5.42 26.41
CA ARG A 127 -6.54 4.99 25.77
C ARG A 127 -6.71 4.70 24.28
N LEU A 128 -7.74 3.92 23.93
CA LEU A 128 -8.06 3.66 22.52
C LEU A 128 -8.28 4.99 21.78
N THR A 129 -9.09 5.88 22.35
CA THR A 129 -9.39 7.19 21.76
C THR A 129 -8.13 8.00 21.49
N HIS A 130 -7.21 8.11 22.45
CA HIS A 130 -5.97 8.85 22.26
C HIS A 130 -5.06 8.20 21.22
N PHE A 131 -4.99 6.87 21.17
CA PHE A 131 -4.28 6.18 20.12
C PHE A 131 -4.89 6.47 18.74
N LEU A 132 -6.22 6.44 18.62
CA LEU A 132 -6.93 6.77 17.39
C LEU A 132 -6.71 8.24 16.96
N GLN A 133 -6.53 9.16 17.91
CA GLN A 133 -6.13 10.53 17.63
C GLN A 133 -4.69 10.62 17.10
N GLN A 134 -3.77 9.81 17.63
CA GLN A 134 -2.40 9.77 17.12
C GLN A 134 -2.33 9.18 15.71
N ILE A 135 -3.07 8.12 15.38
CA ILE A 135 -3.10 7.64 13.98
C ILE A 135 -3.76 8.65 13.02
N ALA A 136 -4.59 9.56 13.52
CA ALA A 136 -5.15 10.67 12.77
C ALA A 136 -4.19 11.87 12.67
N ASN A 137 -3.10 11.88 13.43
CA ASN A 137 -2.18 12.99 13.54
C ASN A 137 -1.29 13.07 12.30
N ARG A 138 -1.40 14.19 11.60
CA ARG A 138 -0.68 14.44 10.36
C ARG A 138 0.83 14.64 10.55
N LYS A 139 1.30 14.82 11.78
CA LYS A 139 2.73 14.76 12.12
C LYS A 139 3.33 13.37 11.95
N PHE A 140 2.53 12.32 12.10
CA PHE A 140 2.97 10.94 11.91
C PHE A 140 2.69 10.46 10.49
N PHE A 141 1.55 10.85 9.91
CA PHE A 141 1.08 10.29 8.65
C PHE A 141 0.62 11.35 7.64
N ASN A 142 1.11 11.27 6.40
CA ASN A 142 0.64 12.10 5.29
C ASN A 142 -0.78 11.72 4.91
N VAL A 143 -1.06 10.41 4.87
CA VAL A 143 -2.38 9.83 4.57
C VAL A 143 -2.64 8.65 5.47
N TYR A 144 -3.91 8.32 5.68
CA TYR A 144 -4.29 7.25 6.61
C TYR A 144 -3.81 5.86 6.19
N HIS A 145 -3.60 5.65 4.88
CA HIS A 145 -2.99 4.44 4.36
C HIS A 145 -1.55 4.22 4.84
N ASP A 146 -0.86 5.28 5.32
CA ASP A 146 0.49 5.14 5.85
C ASP A 146 0.47 4.24 7.11
N PHE A 147 -0.58 4.35 7.93
CA PHE A 147 -0.75 3.48 9.11
C PHE A 147 -0.97 2.02 8.69
N PHE A 148 -1.75 1.77 7.63
CA PHE A 148 -1.94 0.42 7.09
C PHE A 148 -0.61 -0.20 6.65
N GLU A 149 0.16 0.52 5.83
CA GLU A 149 1.45 0.02 5.32
C GLU A 149 2.45 -0.20 6.46
N MET A 150 2.51 0.72 7.44
CA MET A 150 3.38 0.57 8.62
C MET A 150 3.03 -0.69 9.42
N VAL A 151 1.75 -0.93 9.70
CA VAL A 151 1.30 -2.13 10.42
C VAL A 151 1.61 -3.40 9.62
N PHE A 152 1.40 -3.37 8.30
CA PHE A 152 1.77 -4.48 7.42
C PHE A 152 3.26 -4.79 7.47
N ASN A 153 4.11 -3.78 7.33
CA ASN A 153 5.57 -3.93 7.39
C ASN A 153 6.05 -4.44 8.74
N ALA A 154 5.48 -3.92 9.85
CA ALA A 154 5.80 -4.37 11.19
C ALA A 154 5.47 -5.84 11.41
N ARG A 155 4.34 -6.35 10.87
CA ARG A 155 3.97 -7.77 10.96
C ARG A 155 4.94 -8.68 10.21
N LEU A 156 5.51 -8.18 9.12
CA LEU A 156 6.57 -8.84 8.36
C LEU A 156 7.96 -8.65 8.97
N GLY A 157 8.04 -8.14 10.20
CA GLY A 157 9.26 -8.01 10.99
C GLY A 157 10.13 -6.81 10.66
N ASP A 158 9.58 -5.77 10.02
CA ASP A 158 10.30 -4.52 9.82
C ASP A 158 10.50 -3.77 11.14
N LEU A 159 11.75 -3.76 11.63
CA LEU A 159 12.11 -3.19 12.92
C LEU A 159 11.85 -1.68 13.02
N ASP A 160 12.07 -0.92 11.94
CA ASP A 160 11.79 0.52 11.93
C ASP A 160 10.28 0.79 12.06
N SER A 161 9.45 -0.03 11.40
CA SER A 161 7.99 0.02 11.54
C SER A 161 7.52 -0.34 12.95
N LEU A 162 8.13 -1.34 13.59
CA LEU A 162 7.85 -1.68 14.99
C LEU A 162 8.19 -0.53 15.95
N ASP A 163 9.39 0.04 15.86
CA ASP A 163 9.80 1.18 16.69
C ASP A 163 8.90 2.40 16.47
N ASN A 164 8.50 2.67 15.22
CA ASN A 164 7.59 3.78 14.92
C ASN A 164 6.16 3.55 15.46
N LEU A 165 5.66 2.31 15.45
CA LEU A 165 4.38 1.98 16.10
C LEU A 165 4.48 2.17 17.63
N LEU A 166 5.59 1.79 18.25
CA LEU A 166 5.83 2.02 19.67
C LEU A 166 5.90 3.51 20.01
N LYS A 167 6.55 4.36 19.18
CA LYS A 167 6.53 5.82 19.37
C LYS A 167 5.12 6.40 19.30
N ILE A 168 4.28 5.91 18.37
CA ILE A 168 2.88 6.34 18.28
C ILE A 168 2.13 5.93 19.56
N LYS A 169 2.37 4.71 20.07
CA LYS A 169 1.81 4.24 21.34
C LYS A 169 2.28 5.11 22.50
N GLU A 170 3.58 5.39 22.61
CA GLU A 170 4.20 6.28 23.59
C GLU A 170 3.55 7.66 23.58
N HIS A 171 3.43 8.28 22.41
CA HIS A 171 2.74 9.55 22.24
C HIS A 171 1.26 9.50 22.63
N SER A 172 0.58 8.37 22.48
CA SER A 172 -0.81 8.20 22.92
C SER A 172 -0.97 8.07 24.43
N LEU A 173 0.11 7.73 25.14
CA LEU A 173 0.17 7.60 26.60
C LEU A 173 0.68 8.88 27.28
N ASP A 174 1.45 9.70 26.56
CA ASP A 174 1.98 10.98 27.05
C ASP A 174 0.85 11.96 27.44
N PRO A 175 0.74 12.36 28.73
CA PRO A 175 -0.25 13.32 29.19
C PRO A 175 -0.20 14.66 28.45
N SER A 176 0.98 15.08 27.97
CA SER A 176 1.17 16.34 27.26
C SER A 176 0.52 16.36 25.87
N SER A 177 0.30 15.19 25.27
CA SER A 177 -0.35 15.05 23.98
C SER A 177 -1.88 15.13 24.07
N MET A 178 -2.43 15.05 25.29
CA MET A 178 -3.87 15.01 25.53
C MET A 178 -4.48 16.40 25.50
N LYS A 179 -5.08 16.75 24.36
CA LYS A 179 -5.98 17.91 24.27
C LYS A 179 -7.38 17.52 24.74
N ILE A 180 -7.56 17.37 26.05
CA ILE A 180 -8.90 17.11 26.59
C ILE A 180 -9.73 18.38 26.50
N THR A 181 -10.49 18.53 25.41
CA THR A 181 -11.41 19.65 25.23
C THR A 181 -12.76 19.24 25.79
N TYR A 182 -12.99 19.46 27.09
CA TYR A 182 -14.32 19.29 27.69
C TYR A 182 -15.28 20.36 27.17
N LYS A 183 -15.91 20.12 26.01
CA LYS A 183 -16.87 21.07 25.39
C LYS A 183 -18.17 21.30 26.16
N SER A 184 -18.38 20.66 27.32
CA SER A 184 -19.62 20.81 28.12
C SER A 184 -19.44 21.54 29.45
N TYR A 185 -18.24 22.04 29.76
CA TYR A 185 -18.06 23.00 30.85
C TYR A 185 -17.14 24.09 30.34
N ASP A 186 -17.70 25.30 30.21
CA ASP A 186 -16.96 26.50 29.84
C ASP A 186 -16.03 26.87 31.00
N VAL A 187 -14.90 26.15 31.11
CA VAL A 187 -13.76 26.51 31.97
C VAL A 187 -12.78 27.32 31.14
N THR A 188 -13.26 28.37 30.47
CA THR A 188 -12.44 29.23 29.60
C THR A 188 -11.51 30.20 30.33
N ASN A 189 -11.24 30.00 31.63
CA ASN A 189 -10.37 30.89 32.39
C ASN A 189 -9.40 30.22 33.38
N VAL A 190 -9.00 28.97 33.14
CA VAL A 190 -7.82 28.41 33.81
C VAL A 190 -6.73 28.19 32.79
N GLY A 191 -5.93 29.24 32.58
CA GLY A 191 -4.69 29.13 31.81
C GLY A 191 -3.82 28.01 32.38
N PHE A 192 -3.32 27.17 31.49
CA PHE A 192 -2.49 25.98 31.72
C PHE A 192 -1.08 26.28 32.33
N GLY A 193 -1.00 27.28 33.20
CA GLY A 193 0.20 27.71 33.92
C GLY A 193 -0.01 27.94 35.42
N LYS A 194 -1.18 27.58 35.97
CA LYS A 194 -1.41 27.58 37.42
C LYS A 194 -1.78 26.15 37.85
N THR A 195 -1.04 25.65 38.83
CA THR A 195 -1.26 24.38 39.53
C THR A 195 -2.73 24.25 39.96
N LEU A 196 -3.23 23.00 39.96
CA LEU A 196 -4.61 22.60 40.25
C LEU A 196 -5.17 23.16 41.59
N ASP A 197 -4.31 23.66 42.48
CA ASP A 197 -4.62 24.06 43.85
C ASP A 197 -5.42 25.37 44.04
N GLN A 198 -5.73 26.14 42.98
CA GLN A 198 -6.28 27.50 43.15
C GLN A 198 -7.65 27.78 42.50
N ALA A 199 -8.37 26.76 42.04
CA ALA A 199 -9.69 26.97 41.46
C ALA A 199 -10.80 26.77 42.52
N ASN A 200 -11.37 27.88 43.00
CA ASN A 200 -12.55 27.87 43.88
C ASN A 200 -13.83 27.56 43.07
N PHE A 201 -14.34 26.34 43.19
CA PHE A 201 -15.58 25.89 42.54
C PHE A 201 -16.77 25.79 43.51
N SER A 202 -18.01 25.81 42.98
CA SER A 202 -19.25 25.75 43.78
C SER A 202 -19.63 24.31 44.15
N THR A 203 -20.15 24.09 45.36
CA THR A 203 -20.29 22.77 46.00
C THR A 203 -21.13 21.70 45.28
N LYS A 204 -21.95 22.06 44.27
CA LYS A 204 -22.67 21.08 43.42
C LYS A 204 -21.90 20.65 42.17
N SER A 205 -20.95 21.46 41.67
CA SER A 205 -20.02 21.05 40.61
C SER A 205 -18.83 20.28 41.17
N ILE A 206 -18.42 20.58 42.40
CA ILE A 206 -17.30 19.93 43.10
C ILE A 206 -17.44 18.40 43.14
N GLY A 207 -18.64 17.85 43.34
CA GLY A 207 -18.83 16.40 43.40
C GLY A 207 -18.61 15.68 42.06
N ARG A 208 -18.94 16.30 40.93
CA ARG A 208 -18.70 15.72 39.60
C ARG A 208 -17.29 16.01 39.08
N GLU A 209 -16.74 17.17 39.45
CA GLU A 209 -15.36 17.57 39.12
C GLU A 209 -14.34 16.75 39.91
N ALA A 210 -14.60 16.44 41.19
CA ALA A 210 -13.74 15.56 41.99
C ALA A 210 -13.74 14.12 41.47
N VAL A 211 -14.89 13.60 41.03
CA VAL A 211 -14.97 12.26 40.41
C VAL A 211 -14.24 12.25 39.06
N ALA A 212 -14.36 13.30 38.25
CA ALA A 212 -13.61 13.43 37.01
C ALA A 212 -12.08 13.57 37.25
N ALA A 213 -11.67 14.30 38.30
CA ALA A 213 -10.26 14.46 38.68
C ALA A 213 -9.65 13.14 39.15
N ASN A 214 -10.35 12.37 40.00
CA ASN A 214 -9.89 11.05 40.45
C ASN A 214 -9.72 10.08 39.27
N HIS A 215 -10.65 10.06 38.31
CA HIS A 215 -10.51 9.23 37.11
C HIS A 215 -9.32 9.65 36.23
N ILE A 216 -8.98 10.95 36.21
CA ILE A 216 -7.80 11.44 35.49
C ILE A 216 -6.52 10.98 36.20
N GLU A 217 -6.45 11.06 37.53
CA GLU A 217 -5.29 10.59 38.29
C GLU A 217 -5.04 9.08 38.11
N GLU A 218 -6.07 8.25 38.24
CA GLU A 218 -5.99 6.80 37.99
C GLU A 218 -5.52 6.50 36.56
N TYR A 219 -6.09 7.20 35.59
CA TYR A 219 -5.69 7.10 34.19
C TYR A 219 -4.22 7.50 33.97
N LEU A 220 -3.76 8.59 34.60
CA LEU A 220 -2.37 9.06 34.51
C LEU A 220 -1.40 8.07 35.16
N GLU A 221 -1.73 7.51 36.32
CA GLU A 221 -0.90 6.54 37.01
C GLU A 221 -0.79 5.24 36.20
N TYR A 222 -1.92 4.74 35.69
CA TYR A 222 -1.93 3.57 34.83
C TYR A 222 -1.10 3.80 33.55
N ASN A 223 -1.21 4.97 32.92
CA ASN A 223 -0.42 5.31 31.74
C ASN A 223 1.10 5.35 32.02
N LYS A 224 1.55 5.71 33.23
CA LYS A 224 2.99 5.66 33.57
C LYS A 224 3.52 4.23 33.51
N SER A 225 2.76 3.26 34.01
CA SER A 225 3.16 1.85 33.98
C SER A 225 3.28 1.34 32.54
N LEU A 226 2.30 1.65 31.69
CA LEU A 226 2.34 1.30 30.26
C LEU A 226 3.46 2.03 29.51
N LEU A 227 3.73 3.28 29.86
CA LEU A 227 4.81 4.03 29.26
C LEU A 227 6.16 3.35 29.53
N SER A 228 6.38 2.89 30.78
CA SER A 228 7.56 2.11 31.15
C SER A 228 7.66 0.80 30.36
N GLU A 229 6.53 0.11 30.11
CA GLU A 229 6.52 -1.11 29.28
C GLU A 229 6.91 -0.80 27.82
N VAL A 230 6.36 0.27 27.25
CA VAL A 230 6.69 0.71 25.89
C VAL A 230 8.16 1.10 25.79
N GLU A 231 8.70 1.80 26.78
CA GLU A 231 10.14 2.14 26.85
C GLU A 231 11.03 0.89 26.94
N GLU A 232 10.63 -0.11 27.72
CA GLU A 232 11.33 -1.40 27.80
C GLU A 232 11.32 -2.14 26.46
N GLN A 233 10.16 -2.19 25.80
CA GLN A 233 10.01 -2.78 24.46
C GLN A 233 10.92 -2.06 23.45
N ARG A 234 10.96 -0.72 23.45
CA ARG A 234 11.86 0.06 22.58
C ARG A 234 13.33 -0.19 22.91
N SER A 235 13.68 -0.28 24.19
CA SER A 235 15.04 -0.62 24.65
C SER A 235 15.47 -1.99 24.13
N SER A 236 14.56 -2.97 24.14
CA SER A 236 14.80 -4.32 23.60
C SER A 236 15.03 -4.35 22.08
N LEU A 237 14.38 -3.45 21.33
CA LEU A 237 14.55 -3.31 19.87
C LEU A 237 15.81 -2.54 19.47
N ALA A 238 16.29 -1.62 20.31
CA ALA A 238 17.44 -0.77 20.02
C ALA A 238 18.72 -1.53 19.55
N PRO A 239 19.15 -2.65 20.16
CA PRO A 239 20.29 -3.42 19.67
C PRO A 239 20.03 -4.05 18.29
N LEU A 240 18.80 -4.53 18.02
CA LEU A 240 18.43 -5.11 16.73
C LEU A 240 18.44 -4.05 15.63
N LEU A 241 17.88 -2.86 15.89
CA LEU A 241 17.94 -1.72 14.98
C LEU A 241 19.39 -1.29 14.69
N THR A 242 20.25 -1.31 15.70
CA THR A 242 21.67 -0.97 15.53
C THR A 242 22.39 -1.99 14.66
N ALA A 243 22.15 -3.28 14.89
CA ALA A 243 22.68 -4.36 14.07
C ALA A 243 22.21 -4.26 12.62
N GLN A 244 20.89 -4.07 12.41
CA GLN A 244 20.30 -3.88 11.08
C GLN A 244 20.89 -2.66 10.35
N LYS A 245 21.05 -1.52 11.04
CA LYS A 245 21.68 -0.33 10.45
C LYS A 245 23.13 -0.59 10.01
N LYS A 246 23.89 -1.38 10.78
CA LYS A 246 25.26 -1.76 10.42
C LYS A 246 25.27 -2.68 9.19
N GLU A 247 24.39 -3.66 9.14
CA GLU A 247 24.22 -4.56 8.00
C GLU A 247 23.84 -3.78 6.73
N ARG A 248 22.82 -2.91 6.81
CA ARG A 248 22.38 -2.05 5.70
C ARG A 248 23.53 -1.23 5.13
N LYS A 249 24.36 -0.62 5.98
CA LYS A 249 25.55 0.13 5.54
C LYS A 249 26.54 -0.74 4.75
N SER A 250 26.78 -1.97 5.21
CA SER A 250 27.67 -2.92 4.53
C SER A 250 27.14 -3.30 3.13
N LEU A 251 25.84 -3.62 3.04
CA LEU A 251 25.18 -3.93 1.77
C LEU A 251 25.18 -2.73 0.83
N GLU A 252 24.90 -1.53 1.35
CA GLU A 252 24.91 -0.29 0.59
C GLU A 252 26.30 0.01 0.00
N THR A 253 27.38 -0.17 0.77
CA THR A 253 28.75 -0.02 0.27
C THR A 253 29.02 -0.97 -0.89
N THR A 254 28.61 -2.23 -0.76
CA THR A 254 28.76 -3.25 -1.81
C THR A 254 28.00 -2.87 -3.09
N ARG A 255 26.72 -2.48 -2.95
CA ARG A 255 25.88 -2.03 -4.06
C ARG A 255 26.46 -0.79 -4.76
N LYS A 256 26.92 0.21 -4.00
CA LYS A 256 27.53 1.43 -4.55
C LYS A 256 28.80 1.15 -5.36
N ALA A 257 29.60 0.15 -4.96
CA ALA A 257 30.77 -0.26 -5.72
C ALA A 257 30.39 -0.85 -7.09
N MET A 258 29.36 -1.70 -7.13
CA MET A 258 28.80 -2.26 -8.38
C MET A 258 28.25 -1.16 -9.31
N ILE A 259 27.44 -0.23 -8.76
CA ILE A 259 26.86 0.89 -9.52
C ILE A 259 27.94 1.75 -10.18
N LYS A 260 29.11 1.92 -9.55
CA LYS A 260 30.21 2.68 -10.15
C LYS A 260 30.71 2.05 -11.46
N GLN A 261 30.67 0.72 -11.57
CA GLN A 261 31.04 -0.01 -12.79
C GLN A 261 29.94 0.10 -13.86
N LEU A 262 28.67 0.00 -13.46
CA LEU A 262 27.52 0.10 -14.39
C LEU A 262 27.36 1.52 -14.98
N ASP A 263 27.83 2.54 -14.27
CA ASP A 263 27.84 3.93 -14.76
C ASP A 263 28.79 4.14 -15.97
N THR A 264 29.80 3.27 -16.14
CA THR A 264 30.77 3.34 -17.25
C THR A 264 30.38 2.48 -18.45
N ALA A 265 29.19 1.86 -18.43
CA ALA A 265 28.68 1.03 -19.51
C ALA A 265 28.53 1.81 -20.82
N GLY A 266 28.73 1.15 -21.96
CA GLY A 266 28.61 1.77 -23.29
C GLY A 266 27.18 2.20 -23.61
N ASP A 267 26.99 3.03 -24.65
CA ASP A 267 25.67 3.62 -24.97
C ASP A 267 24.56 2.58 -25.19
N MET A 268 24.88 1.40 -25.73
CA MET A 268 23.92 0.32 -25.95
C MET A 268 23.57 -0.49 -24.70
N GLU A 269 24.35 -0.34 -23.63
CA GLU A 269 24.16 -0.96 -22.31
C GLU A 269 23.48 0.00 -21.32
N GLN A 270 23.14 1.20 -21.78
CA GLN A 270 22.39 2.19 -21.01
C GLN A 270 20.90 1.83 -20.95
N LEU A 271 20.22 2.14 -19.84
CA LEU A 271 18.80 1.81 -19.63
C LEU A 271 17.88 2.21 -20.79
N LYS A 272 18.04 3.44 -21.33
CA LYS A 272 17.26 3.91 -22.50
C LYS A 272 17.40 2.91 -23.64
N SER A 273 18.63 2.58 -23.99
CA SER A 273 18.94 1.76 -25.16
C SER A 273 18.48 0.32 -24.96
N LEU A 274 18.64 -0.24 -23.76
CA LEU A 274 18.13 -1.56 -23.42
C LEU A 274 16.60 -1.63 -23.58
N ALA A 275 15.87 -0.67 -22.99
CA ALA A 275 14.42 -0.63 -23.10
C ALA A 275 13.95 -0.36 -24.54
N ALA A 276 14.58 0.60 -25.23
CA ALA A 276 14.26 0.95 -26.61
C ALA A 276 14.56 -0.19 -27.59
N ALA A 277 15.51 -1.07 -27.29
CA ALA A 277 15.79 -2.27 -28.06
C ALA A 277 14.94 -3.49 -27.64
N GLY A 278 14.02 -3.33 -26.67
CA GLY A 278 13.19 -4.42 -26.16
C GLY A 278 13.95 -5.46 -25.30
N LYS A 279 15.16 -5.13 -24.83
CA LYS A 279 16.00 -5.98 -23.96
C LYS A 279 15.52 -5.93 -22.51
N ARG A 280 14.33 -6.50 -22.30
CA ARG A 280 13.58 -6.49 -21.05
C ARG A 280 14.37 -7.04 -19.86
N LYS A 281 14.98 -8.22 -20.02
CA LYS A 281 15.70 -8.89 -18.94
C LYS A 281 16.91 -8.07 -18.48
N GLU A 282 17.69 -7.58 -19.43
CA GLU A 282 18.86 -6.75 -19.18
C GLU A 282 18.47 -5.41 -18.55
N ALA A 283 17.36 -4.80 -18.99
CA ALA A 283 16.82 -3.60 -18.37
C ALA A 283 16.38 -3.86 -16.92
N ALA A 284 15.70 -4.98 -16.63
CA ALA A 284 15.31 -5.35 -15.27
C ALA A 284 16.53 -5.59 -14.37
N ASP A 285 17.52 -6.35 -14.83
CA ASP A 285 18.73 -6.66 -14.07
C ASP A 285 19.54 -5.38 -13.77
N LEU A 286 19.58 -4.46 -14.73
CA LEU A 286 20.15 -3.14 -14.53
C LEU A 286 19.36 -2.33 -13.49
N ILE A 287 18.03 -2.21 -13.61
CA ILE A 287 17.20 -1.48 -12.62
C ILE A 287 17.41 -2.07 -11.22
N GLU A 288 17.35 -3.39 -11.08
CA GLU A 288 17.52 -4.11 -9.82
C GLU A 288 18.85 -3.78 -9.14
N SER A 289 19.93 -3.67 -9.91
CA SER A 289 21.26 -3.33 -9.40
C SER A 289 21.33 -1.92 -8.78
N TYR A 290 20.43 -1.01 -9.20
CA TYR A 290 20.35 0.35 -8.66
C TYR A 290 19.38 0.50 -7.49
N LEU A 291 18.46 -0.46 -7.28
CA LEU A 291 17.50 -0.39 -6.19
C LEU A 291 18.18 -0.50 -4.82
N PRO A 292 17.91 0.42 -3.87
CA PRO A 292 18.45 0.36 -2.51
C PRO A 292 17.68 -0.65 -1.64
N LYS A 293 17.67 -1.93 -2.03
CA LYS A 293 16.90 -3.01 -1.36
C LYS A 293 17.18 -3.12 0.14
N GLU A 294 18.38 -2.76 0.57
CA GLU A 294 18.78 -2.73 1.98
C GLU A 294 17.93 -1.75 2.82
N HIS A 295 17.40 -0.69 2.21
CA HIS A 295 16.60 0.35 2.87
C HIS A 295 15.08 0.20 2.63
N MET A 296 14.67 -0.74 1.78
CA MET A 296 13.26 -1.00 1.44
C MET A 296 12.54 -1.72 2.57
N THR A 297 11.30 -1.28 2.84
CA THR A 297 10.37 -2.04 3.68
C THR A 297 9.93 -3.33 2.97
N PRO A 298 9.37 -4.33 3.68
CA PRO A 298 8.83 -5.53 3.06
C PRO A 298 7.83 -5.25 1.92
N ALA A 299 6.86 -4.36 2.12
CA ALA A 299 5.89 -3.97 1.09
C ALA A 299 6.57 -3.39 -0.16
N GLU A 300 7.56 -2.50 0.02
CA GLU A 300 8.30 -1.90 -1.09
C GLU A 300 9.15 -2.95 -1.85
N LYS A 301 9.78 -3.89 -1.15
CA LYS A 301 10.54 -4.99 -1.79
C LYS A 301 9.63 -5.82 -2.69
N GLN A 302 8.46 -6.18 -2.19
CA GLN A 302 7.48 -6.98 -2.92
C GLN A 302 6.93 -6.25 -4.15
N TYR A 303 6.65 -4.95 -4.00
CA TYR A 303 6.27 -4.07 -5.10
C TYR A 303 7.33 -4.10 -6.20
N TRP A 304 8.59 -3.80 -5.87
CA TRP A 304 9.66 -3.76 -6.85
C TRP A 304 9.98 -5.12 -7.45
N GLN A 305 9.89 -6.20 -6.68
CA GLN A 305 10.07 -7.55 -7.20
C GLN A 305 8.99 -7.86 -8.26
N THR A 306 7.73 -7.57 -7.96
CA THR A 306 6.62 -7.75 -8.93
C THR A 306 6.87 -6.96 -10.21
N VAL A 307 7.33 -5.72 -10.07
CA VAL A 307 7.70 -4.87 -11.22
C VAL A 307 8.79 -5.51 -12.06
N LEU A 308 9.90 -5.91 -11.43
CA LEU A 308 11.05 -6.51 -12.12
C LEU A 308 10.67 -7.82 -12.82
N ASP A 309 9.84 -8.64 -12.17
CA ASP A 309 9.36 -9.90 -12.73
C ASP A 309 8.47 -9.66 -13.95
N VAL A 310 7.58 -8.67 -13.91
CA VAL A 310 6.78 -8.28 -15.09
C VAL A 310 7.67 -7.73 -16.19
N ILE A 311 8.69 -6.94 -15.87
CA ILE A 311 9.62 -6.42 -16.88
C ILE A 311 10.26 -7.61 -17.61
N ARG A 312 10.83 -8.57 -16.87
CA ARG A 312 11.50 -9.76 -17.42
C ARG A 312 10.56 -10.64 -18.23
N GLU A 313 9.39 -10.91 -17.67
CA GLU A 313 8.44 -11.91 -18.15
C GLU A 313 7.02 -11.34 -18.11
N PRO A 314 6.67 -10.43 -19.03
CA PRO A 314 5.34 -9.84 -19.07
C PRO A 314 4.32 -10.89 -19.53
N ALA A 315 3.06 -10.71 -19.14
CA ALA A 315 1.95 -11.48 -19.65
C ALA A 315 1.87 -11.39 -21.18
N GLU A 316 1.30 -12.41 -21.82
CA GLU A 316 1.02 -12.37 -23.25
C GLU A 316 0.05 -11.21 -23.59
N LEU A 317 0.16 -10.62 -24.79
CA LEU A 317 -0.66 -9.46 -25.20
C LEU A 317 -2.17 -9.68 -25.03
N LYS A 318 -2.65 -10.91 -25.26
CA LYS A 318 -4.07 -11.28 -25.11
C LYS A 318 -4.58 -11.19 -23.66
N ASP A 319 -3.66 -11.26 -22.70
CA ASP A 319 -3.94 -11.26 -21.25
C ASP A 319 -3.63 -9.89 -20.61
N ARG A 320 -3.36 -8.86 -21.42
CA ARG A 320 -3.06 -7.50 -20.97
C ARG A 320 -4.31 -6.61 -20.98
N ILE A 321 -4.24 -5.50 -20.27
CA ILE A 321 -5.32 -4.53 -20.14
C ILE A 321 -4.98 -3.27 -20.96
N LEU A 322 -5.96 -2.77 -21.70
CA LEU A 322 -5.84 -1.53 -22.45
C LEU A 322 -5.97 -0.32 -21.50
N VAL A 323 -4.93 0.53 -21.49
CA VAL A 323 -4.90 1.78 -20.72
C VAL A 323 -4.35 2.93 -21.55
N PHE A 324 -4.53 4.16 -21.07
CA PHE A 324 -4.21 5.39 -21.78
C PHE A 324 -3.42 6.35 -20.91
N ARG A 325 -2.71 7.27 -21.57
CA ARG A 325 -2.02 8.39 -20.93
C ARG A 325 -2.00 9.61 -21.84
N GLY A 326 -2.22 10.78 -21.25
CA GLY A 326 -1.89 12.05 -21.89
C GLY A 326 -0.39 12.32 -21.80
N ILE A 327 0.24 12.66 -22.93
CA ILE A 327 1.70 12.72 -23.05
C ILE A 327 2.19 14.06 -23.60
N ASP A 328 1.44 15.15 -23.34
CA ASP A 328 1.76 16.50 -23.87
C ASP A 328 3.14 16.99 -23.44
N ASP A 329 3.59 16.65 -22.23
CA ASP A 329 4.90 17.05 -21.68
C ASP A 329 5.92 15.91 -21.70
N ASP A 330 5.53 14.71 -22.16
CA ASP A 330 6.40 13.54 -22.15
C ASP A 330 7.27 13.49 -23.41
N MET A 331 8.47 12.94 -23.23
CA MET A 331 9.37 12.63 -24.34
C MET A 331 9.09 11.20 -24.83
N VAL A 332 8.85 11.07 -26.13
CA VAL A 332 8.80 9.77 -26.81
C VAL A 332 10.22 9.45 -27.26
N TYR A 333 10.82 8.42 -26.68
CA TYR A 333 12.13 7.94 -27.13
C TYR A 333 11.92 6.87 -28.20
N PRO A 334 12.45 7.05 -29.42
CA PRO A 334 12.28 6.10 -30.50
C PRO A 334 12.82 4.70 -30.19
N PHE A 335 12.18 3.70 -30.78
CA PHE A 335 12.64 2.31 -30.78
C PHE A 335 14.02 2.17 -31.44
N ILE A 336 14.82 1.21 -30.97
CA ILE A 336 16.09 0.86 -31.60
C ILE A 336 15.94 -0.48 -32.32
N GLU A 337 16.04 -0.44 -33.64
CA GLU A 337 15.96 -1.62 -34.50
C GLU A 337 17.35 -1.89 -35.08
N ASN A 338 17.89 -3.10 -34.84
CA ASN A 338 19.22 -3.51 -35.32
C ASN A 338 20.35 -2.54 -34.92
N GLY A 339 20.25 -1.92 -33.74
CA GLY A 339 21.25 -0.97 -33.24
C GLY A 339 21.10 0.46 -33.78
N VAL A 340 20.06 0.74 -34.58
CA VAL A 340 19.76 2.07 -35.12
C VAL A 340 18.48 2.61 -34.51
N GLU A 341 18.53 3.83 -33.98
CA GLU A 341 17.35 4.54 -33.45
C GLU A 341 16.45 4.98 -34.60
N LEU A 342 15.15 4.68 -34.52
CA LEU A 342 14.19 5.11 -35.54
C LEU A 342 14.04 6.64 -35.54
N GLU A 343 13.73 7.20 -36.71
CA GLU A 343 13.30 8.59 -36.80
C GLU A 343 12.04 8.82 -35.97
N ARG A 344 11.98 9.93 -35.23
CA ARG A 344 10.90 10.20 -34.26
C ARG A 344 9.51 10.15 -34.90
N GLU A 345 9.35 10.70 -36.09
CA GLU A 345 8.06 10.70 -36.78
C GLU A 345 7.62 9.28 -37.15
N VAL A 346 8.56 8.44 -37.60
CA VAL A 346 8.32 7.03 -37.93
C VAL A 346 7.97 6.25 -36.66
N ALA A 347 8.74 6.44 -35.59
CA ALA A 347 8.48 5.84 -34.28
C ALA A 347 7.06 6.17 -33.75
N ILE A 348 6.62 7.42 -33.90
CA ILE A 348 5.28 7.84 -33.50
C ILE A 348 4.20 7.20 -34.38
N LYS A 349 4.34 7.24 -35.72
CA LYS A 349 3.37 6.65 -36.65
C LYS A 349 3.22 5.13 -36.47
N GLU A 350 4.32 4.45 -36.15
CA GLU A 350 4.33 3.00 -35.93
C GLU A 350 4.00 2.59 -34.49
N GLY A 351 3.86 3.54 -33.56
CA GLY A 351 3.70 3.23 -32.13
C GLY A 351 4.92 2.52 -31.53
N LYS A 352 6.11 2.75 -32.09
CA LYS A 352 7.38 2.13 -31.68
C LYS A 352 8.23 3.13 -30.90
N GLY A 353 7.98 3.23 -29.59
CA GLY A 353 8.78 4.06 -28.70
C GLY A 353 8.87 3.50 -27.30
N ILE A 354 9.41 4.29 -26.39
CA ILE A 354 9.34 4.07 -24.94
C ILE A 354 9.07 5.41 -24.24
N PHE A 355 8.48 5.31 -23.06
CA PHE A 355 8.28 6.43 -22.15
C PHE A 355 9.09 6.19 -20.88
N MET A 356 9.52 7.28 -20.26
CA MET A 356 10.23 7.24 -19.00
C MET A 356 9.65 8.25 -18.02
N SER A 357 9.60 7.86 -16.75
CA SER A 357 9.17 8.71 -15.65
C SER A 357 9.99 10.00 -15.56
N SER A 358 9.40 11.03 -14.95
CA SER A 358 10.04 12.35 -14.86
C SER A 358 11.36 12.34 -14.09
N VAL A 359 11.54 11.41 -13.14
CA VAL A 359 12.82 11.22 -12.44
C VAL A 359 13.94 10.78 -13.38
N MET A 360 13.61 10.08 -14.47
CA MET A 360 14.57 9.60 -15.46
C MET A 360 14.84 10.63 -16.55
N THR A 361 13.88 11.50 -16.87
CA THR A 361 14.02 12.43 -17.99
C THR A 361 14.62 13.78 -17.58
N LYS A 362 14.34 14.27 -16.36
CA LYS A 362 14.79 15.60 -15.91
C LYS A 362 16.25 15.66 -15.45
N ASN A 363 16.82 14.56 -14.98
CA ASN A 363 18.19 14.53 -14.47
C ASN A 363 19.22 14.50 -15.60
N GLN A 364 20.38 15.13 -15.38
CA GLN A 364 21.49 15.13 -16.34
C GLN A 364 22.42 13.91 -16.17
N GLY A 365 23.15 13.55 -17.22
CA GLY A 365 24.08 12.42 -17.25
C GLY A 365 23.56 11.20 -18.00
N THR A 366 24.35 10.11 -17.96
CA THR A 366 24.04 8.83 -18.59
C THR A 366 22.77 8.22 -17.98
N TRP A 367 22.03 7.42 -18.74
CA TRP A 367 20.75 6.86 -18.29
C TRP A 367 20.92 5.96 -17.06
N ASN A 368 22.04 5.24 -16.97
CA ASN A 368 22.37 4.43 -15.79
C ASN A 368 22.64 5.33 -14.58
N ARG A 369 23.39 6.42 -14.74
CA ARG A 369 23.62 7.37 -13.63
C ARG A 369 22.31 7.99 -13.13
N ARG A 370 21.32 8.22 -14.00
CA ARG A 370 20.01 8.74 -13.61
C ARG A 370 19.23 7.77 -12.71
N LEU A 371 19.45 6.45 -12.81
CA LEU A 371 18.86 5.46 -11.89
C LEU A 371 19.30 5.66 -10.44
N ARG A 372 20.44 6.32 -10.17
CA ARG A 372 20.83 6.72 -8.80
C ARG A 372 19.80 7.62 -8.12
N SER A 373 18.92 8.24 -8.90
CA SER A 373 17.80 9.02 -8.37
C SER A 373 16.87 8.17 -7.51
N LEU A 374 16.75 6.87 -7.80
CA LEU A 374 16.00 5.90 -7.00
C LEU A 374 16.59 5.71 -5.60
N GLN A 375 17.89 5.96 -5.42
CA GLN A 375 18.48 6.04 -4.09
C GLN A 375 18.17 7.39 -3.45
N THR A 376 18.44 8.49 -4.17
CA THR A 376 18.30 9.83 -3.58
C THR A 376 16.86 10.19 -3.23
N MET A 377 15.86 9.53 -3.84
CA MET A 377 14.46 9.80 -3.52
C MET A 377 14.12 9.48 -2.07
N TYR A 378 14.87 8.59 -1.40
CA TYR A 378 14.66 8.22 0.01
C TYR A 378 14.90 9.39 0.97
N ASP A 379 15.69 10.36 0.52
CA ASP A 379 16.03 11.57 1.26
C ASP A 379 15.32 12.82 0.73
N LYS A 380 14.51 12.69 -0.34
CA LYS A 380 13.78 13.81 -0.98
C LYS A 380 12.38 13.98 -0.40
N VAL A 381 11.76 15.13 -0.73
CA VAL A 381 10.38 15.51 -0.38
C VAL A 381 9.35 14.42 -0.68
N LEU A 382 9.55 13.62 -1.74
CA LEU A 382 8.68 12.49 -2.09
C LEU A 382 8.53 11.43 -0.99
N ASN A 383 9.44 11.42 -0.02
CA ASN A 383 9.44 10.50 1.12
C ASN A 383 9.38 11.24 2.46
N GLN A 384 9.09 12.53 2.46
CA GLN A 384 8.95 13.32 3.69
C GLN A 384 7.48 13.47 4.06
N ASN A 385 7.25 13.61 5.36
CA ASN A 385 5.99 14.10 5.87
C ASN A 385 5.85 15.58 5.50
N ILE A 386 4.72 15.96 4.88
CA ILE A 386 4.50 17.31 4.37
C ILE A 386 4.45 18.34 5.50
N GLU A 387 3.91 17.95 6.67
CA GLU A 387 3.75 18.87 7.79
C GLU A 387 5.04 19.07 8.59
N THR A 388 5.84 18.02 8.76
CA THR A 388 7.04 18.07 9.61
C THR A 388 8.33 18.25 8.80
N GLY A 389 8.33 17.93 7.51
CA GLY A 389 9.52 17.84 6.67
C GLY A 389 10.46 16.69 7.04
N THR A 390 10.07 15.81 7.97
CA THR A 390 10.89 14.67 8.42
C THR A 390 10.51 13.39 7.68
N ASN A 391 11.42 12.40 7.70
CA ASN A 391 11.18 11.08 7.12
C ASN A 391 11.15 9.96 8.18
N GLU A 392 10.92 10.29 9.45
CA GLU A 392 10.95 9.32 10.54
C GLU A 392 9.88 8.25 10.38
N PHE A 393 8.61 8.65 10.28
CA PHE A 393 7.47 7.74 10.17
C PHE A 393 7.22 7.27 8.73
N THR A 394 7.44 8.14 7.74
CA THR A 394 7.22 7.83 6.33
C THR A 394 8.16 6.74 5.79
N LYS A 395 9.32 6.50 6.42
CA LYS A 395 10.18 5.37 6.07
C LYS A 395 9.50 4.01 6.25
N SER A 396 8.57 3.90 7.20
CA SER A 396 7.80 2.68 7.47
C SER A 396 6.58 2.52 6.56
N ALA A 397 6.25 3.55 5.78
CA ALA A 397 5.08 3.61 4.91
C ALA A 397 5.42 4.27 3.55
N ARG A 398 6.60 3.93 3.03
CA ARG A 398 7.23 4.69 1.95
C ARG A 398 6.41 4.63 0.67
N MET A 399 5.84 3.48 0.32
CA MET A 399 5.08 3.32 -0.92
C MET A 399 3.86 4.23 -0.94
N THR A 400 3.10 4.22 0.14
CA THR A 400 1.93 5.08 0.33
C THR A 400 2.31 6.55 0.26
N THR A 401 3.38 6.94 0.96
CA THR A 401 3.87 8.32 0.93
C THR A 401 4.27 8.73 -0.49
N MET A 402 4.99 7.89 -1.24
CA MET A 402 5.36 8.18 -2.63
C MET A 402 4.15 8.30 -3.56
N PHE A 403 3.13 7.47 -3.36
CA PHE A 403 1.88 7.50 -4.13
C PHE A 403 1.10 8.78 -3.86
N HIS A 404 0.98 9.18 -2.58
CA HIS A 404 0.35 10.43 -2.18
C HIS A 404 1.09 11.64 -2.77
N GLN A 405 2.41 11.67 -2.63
CA GLN A 405 3.24 12.75 -3.14
C GLN A 405 3.23 12.81 -4.67
N HIS A 406 3.17 11.67 -5.35
CA HIS A 406 2.98 11.63 -6.81
C HIS A 406 1.67 12.30 -7.24
N ALA A 407 0.56 12.00 -6.56
CA ALA A 407 -0.73 12.62 -6.87
C ALA A 407 -0.68 14.15 -6.70
N MET A 408 0.06 14.65 -5.70
CA MET A 408 0.21 16.10 -5.48
C MET A 408 1.19 16.76 -6.44
N ASN A 409 2.31 16.09 -6.70
CA ASN A 409 3.37 16.57 -7.57
C ASN A 409 4.05 15.39 -8.29
N PRO A 410 3.61 15.06 -9.52
CA PRO A 410 4.18 13.94 -10.27
C PRO A 410 5.62 14.23 -10.74
N GLN A 411 6.11 15.47 -10.61
CA GLN A 411 7.46 15.84 -11.02
C GLN A 411 8.51 15.28 -10.06
N GLY A 412 9.49 14.55 -10.62
CA GLY A 412 10.53 13.89 -9.85
C GLY A 412 10.11 12.53 -9.28
N SER A 413 8.84 12.14 -9.45
CA SER A 413 8.36 10.83 -9.06
C SER A 413 8.90 9.74 -9.99
N PRO A 414 9.16 8.51 -9.47
CA PRO A 414 9.57 7.39 -10.30
C PRO A 414 8.41 6.77 -11.08
N PHE A 415 7.18 7.28 -10.98
CA PHE A 415 6.02 6.65 -11.63
C PHE A 415 5.63 7.34 -12.95
N LEU A 416 5.05 6.54 -13.83
CA LEU A 416 4.22 6.90 -14.96
C LEU A 416 2.77 6.64 -14.57
N SER A 417 1.91 7.62 -14.82
CA SER A 417 0.47 7.58 -14.57
C SER A 417 -0.28 7.10 -15.81
N TRP A 418 -1.20 6.15 -15.61
CA TRP A 418 -2.12 5.66 -16.61
C TRP A 418 -3.55 5.80 -16.12
N THR A 419 -4.48 5.71 -17.04
CA THR A 419 -5.91 5.65 -16.73
C THR A 419 -6.61 4.75 -17.73
N PRO A 420 -7.62 3.96 -17.33
CA PRO A 420 -8.46 3.26 -18.29
C PRO A 420 -9.45 4.20 -19.00
N LYS A 421 -9.53 5.48 -18.59
CA LYS A 421 -10.47 6.47 -19.13
C LYS A 421 -9.82 7.31 -20.22
N ILE A 422 -10.28 7.15 -21.45
CA ILE A 422 -9.76 7.93 -22.58
C ILE A 422 -10.00 9.43 -22.41
N GLU A 423 -11.11 9.83 -21.80
CA GLU A 423 -11.43 11.22 -21.50
C GLU A 423 -10.41 11.83 -20.53
N THR A 424 -10.07 11.11 -19.45
CA THR A 424 -9.04 11.53 -18.50
C THR A 424 -7.69 11.67 -19.19
N ALA A 425 -7.28 10.69 -20.01
CA ALA A 425 -6.04 10.80 -20.78
C ALA A 425 -6.04 12.00 -21.75
N HIS A 426 -7.18 12.31 -22.38
CA HIS A 426 -7.31 13.47 -23.25
C HIS A 426 -7.21 14.80 -22.49
N LEU A 427 -7.74 14.88 -21.26
CA LEU A 427 -7.62 16.07 -20.41
C LEU A 427 -6.16 16.37 -20.05
N PHE A 428 -5.38 15.33 -19.74
CA PHE A 428 -3.95 15.45 -19.41
C PHE A 428 -3.03 15.58 -20.63
N GLY A 429 -3.50 15.23 -21.82
CA GLY A 429 -2.73 15.32 -23.06
C GLY A 429 -3.61 15.82 -24.21
N LYS A 430 -3.75 17.14 -24.35
CA LYS A 430 -4.63 17.75 -25.35
C LYS A 430 -4.08 17.63 -26.76
N LYS A 431 -2.77 17.60 -26.94
CA LYS A 431 -2.12 17.49 -28.26
C LYS A 431 -1.65 16.07 -28.56
N ARG A 432 -1.28 15.32 -27.53
CA ARG A 432 -0.64 14.01 -27.63
C ARG A 432 -1.17 13.05 -26.57
N ALA A 433 -1.49 11.83 -26.98
CA ALA A 433 -1.93 10.75 -26.10
C ALA A 433 -1.37 9.41 -26.60
N SER A 434 -1.26 8.43 -25.71
CA SER A 434 -0.81 7.09 -26.09
C SER A 434 -1.65 6.01 -25.43
N ALA A 435 -1.78 4.87 -26.10
CA ALA A 435 -2.48 3.68 -25.64
C ALA A 435 -1.51 2.51 -25.44
N PHE A 436 -1.78 1.68 -24.44
CA PHE A 436 -0.89 0.62 -23.99
C PHE A 436 -1.67 -0.65 -23.66
N LEU A 437 -1.08 -1.80 -23.98
CA LEU A 437 -1.46 -3.10 -23.41
C LEU A 437 -0.52 -3.40 -22.25
N MET A 438 -1.00 -3.13 -21.04
CA MET A 438 -0.24 -3.30 -19.81
C MET A 438 -0.51 -4.64 -19.13
N ASP A 439 0.52 -5.19 -18.49
CA ASP A 439 0.38 -6.36 -17.64
C ASP A 439 -0.55 -6.06 -16.47
N PRO A 440 -1.58 -6.89 -16.21
CA PRO A 440 -2.51 -6.68 -15.10
C PRO A 440 -1.82 -6.65 -13.73
N ARG A 441 -0.65 -7.29 -13.58
CA ARG A 441 0.13 -7.28 -12.33
C ARG A 441 0.73 -5.90 -12.01
N LEU A 442 0.84 -5.01 -13.00
CA LEU A 442 1.30 -3.63 -12.82
C LEU A 442 0.16 -2.62 -12.64
N MET A 443 -1.10 -3.07 -12.59
CA MET A 443 -2.27 -2.19 -12.55
C MET A 443 -2.54 -1.58 -11.17
N MET A 444 -1.51 -1.03 -10.54
CA MET A 444 -1.57 -0.47 -9.20
C MET A 444 -2.25 0.89 -9.22
N ALA A 445 -3.54 0.91 -8.92
CA ALA A 445 -4.28 2.13 -8.64
C ALA A 445 -3.57 2.96 -7.54
N ASN A 446 -3.52 4.27 -7.76
CA ASN A 446 -3.04 5.22 -6.77
C ASN A 446 -4.08 5.39 -5.66
N TYR A 447 -4.12 4.45 -4.72
CA TYR A 447 -5.05 4.46 -3.58
C TYR A 447 -4.83 5.65 -2.62
N ALA A 448 -3.68 6.32 -2.71
CA ALA A 448 -3.35 7.50 -1.92
C ALA A 448 -3.69 8.82 -2.63
N SER A 449 -4.20 8.76 -3.87
CA SER A 449 -4.65 9.92 -4.62
C SER A 449 -5.95 10.49 -4.03
N VAL A 450 -6.03 11.81 -3.99
CA VAL A 450 -7.27 12.54 -3.65
C VAL A 450 -8.22 12.67 -4.87
N PHE A 451 -7.76 12.29 -6.06
CA PHE A 451 -8.45 12.46 -7.34
C PHE A 451 -9.11 11.16 -7.81
N ALA A 452 -10.06 10.62 -7.03
CA ALA A 452 -10.64 9.31 -7.29
C ALA A 452 -11.31 9.13 -8.66
N SER A 453 -11.76 10.21 -9.30
CA SER A 453 -12.37 10.17 -10.64
C SER A 453 -11.38 9.85 -11.76
N GLU A 454 -10.09 10.09 -11.56
CA GLU A 454 -9.05 9.89 -12.57
C GLU A 454 -8.74 8.40 -12.82
N LEU A 455 -9.01 7.55 -11.82
CA LEU A 455 -8.60 6.13 -11.81
C LEU A 455 -7.12 5.98 -12.18
N GLU A 456 -6.27 6.77 -11.54
CA GLU A 456 -4.84 6.78 -11.80
C GLU A 456 -4.22 5.43 -11.43
N ILE A 457 -3.44 4.86 -12.35
CA ILE A 457 -2.64 3.65 -12.18
C ILE A 457 -1.17 4.04 -12.32
N LEU A 458 -0.33 3.60 -11.40
CA LEU A 458 1.09 3.94 -11.38
C LEU A 458 1.93 2.75 -11.82
N THR A 459 2.77 2.94 -12.84
CA THR A 459 3.87 2.00 -13.16
C THR A 459 5.21 2.68 -12.99
N PRO A 460 6.25 2.00 -12.50
CA PRO A 460 7.52 2.65 -12.28
C PRO A 460 8.36 2.74 -13.56
N LEU A 461 9.16 3.82 -13.59
CA LEU A 461 10.34 4.06 -14.40
C LEU A 461 10.17 4.17 -15.90
N ILE A 462 9.75 3.11 -16.58
CA ILE A 462 9.94 2.94 -18.03
C ILE A 462 8.88 2.01 -18.63
N THR A 463 8.48 2.28 -19.88
CA THR A 463 7.69 1.34 -20.70
C THR A 463 8.57 0.65 -21.72
N PHE A 464 8.02 -0.40 -22.35
CA PHE A 464 8.67 -1.14 -23.42
C PHE A 464 7.89 -1.03 -24.73
N PRO A 465 8.58 -1.19 -25.89
CA PRO A 465 7.96 -1.02 -27.20
C PRO A 465 6.77 -1.97 -27.44
N ASP A 466 6.82 -3.19 -26.91
CA ASP A 466 5.74 -4.17 -27.06
C ASP A 466 4.47 -3.79 -26.30
N GLU A 467 4.56 -2.94 -25.26
CA GLU A 467 3.40 -2.45 -24.50
C GLU A 467 2.63 -1.38 -25.27
N ILE A 468 3.29 -0.58 -26.10
CA ILE A 468 2.65 0.54 -26.81
C ILE A 468 1.76 0.00 -27.92
N VAL A 469 0.51 0.42 -27.94
CA VAL A 469 -0.43 0.15 -29.03
C VAL A 469 -0.29 1.19 -30.13
N ALA A 470 -0.37 2.46 -29.76
CA ALA A 470 -0.35 3.59 -30.67
C ALA A 470 -0.08 4.89 -29.92
N ILE A 471 0.52 5.85 -30.64
CA ILE A 471 0.77 7.20 -30.17
C ILE A 471 0.00 8.15 -31.09
N HIS A 472 -0.90 8.95 -30.52
CA HIS A 472 -1.49 10.09 -31.20
C HIS A 472 -0.64 11.34 -30.92
N ASP A 473 -0.32 12.05 -31.99
CA ASP A 473 0.38 13.34 -31.96
C ASP A 473 -0.31 14.25 -32.97
N GLN A 474 -0.82 15.39 -32.51
CA GLN A 474 -1.60 16.32 -33.34
C GLN A 474 -0.82 16.87 -34.55
N GLU A 475 0.51 17.03 -34.45
CA GLU A 475 1.32 17.55 -35.55
C GLU A 475 1.46 16.54 -36.68
N ILE A 476 1.40 15.24 -36.34
CA ILE A 476 1.60 14.13 -37.28
C ILE A 476 0.25 13.58 -37.79
N HIS A 477 -0.74 13.48 -36.90
CA HIS A 477 -2.02 12.81 -37.16
C HIS A 477 -3.20 13.78 -37.33
N GLY A 478 -2.97 15.08 -37.13
CA GLY A 478 -4.03 16.07 -37.06
C GLY A 478 -4.79 16.05 -35.73
N GLN A 479 -5.70 17.01 -35.57
CA GLN A 479 -6.46 17.19 -34.35
C GLN A 479 -7.56 16.12 -34.20
N LEU A 480 -7.44 15.29 -33.17
CA LEU A 480 -8.48 14.34 -32.75
C LEU A 480 -8.94 14.68 -31.33
N GLY A 481 -10.26 14.74 -31.14
CA GLY A 481 -10.88 14.74 -29.81
C GLY A 481 -10.86 13.35 -29.17
N ALA A 482 -11.35 13.23 -27.94
CA ALA A 482 -11.32 11.99 -27.17
C ALA A 482 -11.94 10.79 -27.91
N SER A 483 -13.14 10.91 -28.48
CA SER A 483 -13.79 9.82 -29.23
C SER A 483 -13.02 9.41 -30.49
N GLY A 484 -12.37 10.36 -31.16
CA GLY A 484 -11.53 10.08 -32.33
C GLY A 484 -10.27 9.29 -31.96
N ARG A 485 -9.66 9.62 -30.82
CA ARG A 485 -8.51 8.88 -30.27
C ARG A 485 -8.90 7.50 -29.76
N GLU A 486 -10.05 7.39 -29.10
CA GLU A 486 -10.60 6.10 -28.66
C GLU A 486 -10.71 5.14 -29.85
N LYS A 487 -11.35 5.59 -30.93
CA LYS A 487 -11.46 4.80 -32.16
C LYS A 487 -10.10 4.39 -32.71
N LEU A 488 -9.18 5.34 -32.86
CA LEU A 488 -7.81 5.07 -33.32
C LEU A 488 -7.12 4.00 -32.48
N PHE A 489 -7.19 4.11 -31.15
CA PHE A 489 -6.52 3.20 -30.23
C PHE A 489 -7.17 1.81 -30.21
N LEU A 490 -8.50 1.72 -30.30
CA LEU A 490 -9.19 0.43 -30.41
C LEU A 490 -8.86 -0.27 -31.74
N ASP A 491 -8.89 0.45 -32.86
CA ASP A 491 -8.54 -0.10 -34.18
C ASP A 491 -7.08 -0.61 -34.18
N LYS A 492 -6.15 0.16 -33.61
CA LYS A 492 -4.74 -0.24 -33.48
C LYS A 492 -4.52 -1.42 -32.52
N THR A 493 -5.31 -1.50 -31.45
CA THR A 493 -5.30 -2.67 -30.55
C THR A 493 -5.71 -3.92 -31.31
N LYS A 494 -6.80 -3.85 -32.10
CA LYS A 494 -7.27 -4.95 -32.94
C LYS A 494 -6.21 -5.37 -33.95
N GLU A 495 -5.64 -4.41 -34.68
CA GLU A 495 -4.57 -4.65 -35.66
C GLU A 495 -3.38 -5.39 -35.04
N LYS A 496 -2.91 -4.91 -33.88
CA LYS A 496 -1.78 -5.52 -33.16
C LYS A 496 -2.06 -6.96 -32.73
N LEU A 497 -3.26 -7.24 -32.22
CA LEU A 497 -3.65 -8.60 -31.81
C LEU A 497 -3.85 -9.54 -33.01
N VAL A 498 -4.46 -9.07 -34.10
CA VAL A 498 -4.61 -9.83 -35.34
C VAL A 498 -3.26 -10.17 -35.95
N LYS A 499 -2.33 -9.21 -35.96
CA LYS A 499 -0.96 -9.44 -36.43
C LYS A 499 -0.23 -10.51 -35.62
N GLN A 500 -0.42 -10.52 -34.30
CA GLN A 500 0.27 -11.46 -33.40
C GLN A 500 -0.35 -12.87 -33.38
N TYR A 501 -1.68 -12.96 -33.44
CA TYR A 501 -2.41 -14.22 -33.17
C TYR A 501 -3.22 -14.74 -34.36
N GLY A 502 -3.18 -14.05 -35.51
CA GLY A 502 -4.04 -14.33 -36.67
C GLY A 502 -5.44 -13.72 -36.53
N GLN A 503 -6.20 -13.72 -37.63
CA GLN A 503 -7.51 -13.06 -37.70
C GLN A 503 -8.47 -13.55 -36.62
N GLU A 504 -8.77 -14.85 -36.58
CA GLU A 504 -9.79 -15.42 -35.69
C GLU A 504 -9.47 -15.19 -34.20
N ASN A 505 -8.27 -15.60 -33.77
CA ASN A 505 -7.86 -15.44 -32.38
C ASN A 505 -7.64 -13.98 -32.01
N GLY A 506 -7.08 -13.16 -32.91
CA GLY A 506 -6.86 -11.74 -32.69
C GLY A 506 -8.15 -10.98 -32.45
N GLU A 507 -9.20 -11.24 -33.23
CA GLU A 507 -10.53 -10.64 -33.03
C GLU A 507 -11.20 -11.09 -31.73
N LYS A 508 -11.06 -12.38 -31.39
CA LYS A 508 -11.54 -12.93 -30.12
C LYS A 508 -10.86 -12.26 -28.92
N TYR A 509 -9.53 -12.13 -28.94
CA TYR A 509 -8.79 -11.48 -27.86
C TYR A 509 -9.07 -9.98 -27.79
N PHE A 510 -9.19 -9.30 -28.94
CA PHE A 510 -9.60 -7.90 -28.98
C PHE A 510 -10.96 -7.70 -28.34
N SER A 511 -11.95 -8.55 -28.66
CA SER A 511 -13.28 -8.48 -28.06
C SER A 511 -13.23 -8.63 -26.54
N SER A 512 -12.42 -9.56 -26.03
CA SER A 512 -12.19 -9.73 -24.58
C SER A 512 -11.59 -8.48 -23.93
N ILE A 513 -10.54 -7.90 -24.54
CA ILE A 513 -9.89 -6.68 -24.02
C ILE A 513 -10.86 -5.49 -24.09
N LYS A 514 -11.62 -5.36 -25.17
CA LYS A 514 -12.62 -4.31 -25.35
C LYS A 514 -13.72 -4.41 -24.30
N ASP A 515 -14.21 -5.60 -23.97
CA ASP A 515 -15.21 -5.80 -22.92
C ASP A 515 -14.69 -5.33 -21.55
N VAL A 516 -13.41 -5.57 -21.26
CA VAL A 516 -12.76 -5.07 -20.04
C VAL A 516 -12.64 -3.56 -20.07
N PHE A 517 -12.17 -2.99 -21.18
CA PHE A 517 -12.09 -1.54 -21.39
C PHE A 517 -13.45 -0.85 -21.21
N ASP A 518 -14.50 -1.34 -21.88
CA ASP A 518 -15.85 -0.76 -21.82
C ASP A 518 -16.40 -0.75 -20.39
N LYS A 519 -16.05 -1.76 -19.58
CA LYS A 519 -16.38 -1.80 -18.15
C LYS A 519 -15.59 -0.73 -17.39
N HIS A 520 -14.26 -0.73 -17.49
CA HIS A 520 -13.40 0.17 -16.72
C HIS A 520 -13.62 1.65 -17.08
N ASN A 521 -13.89 1.95 -18.35
CA ASN A 521 -14.16 3.31 -18.82
C ASN A 521 -15.46 3.90 -18.24
N LYS A 522 -16.41 3.04 -17.82
CA LYS A 522 -17.68 3.46 -17.19
C LYS A 522 -17.61 3.58 -15.66
N VAL A 523 -16.55 3.07 -15.05
CA VAL A 523 -16.42 3.08 -13.59
C VAL A 523 -16.16 4.50 -13.09
N SER A 524 -16.92 4.95 -12.08
CA SER A 524 -16.79 6.30 -11.53
C SER A 524 -15.64 6.41 -10.52
N SER A 525 -15.33 5.32 -9.81
CA SER A 525 -14.36 5.29 -8.70
C SER A 525 -13.59 3.97 -8.59
N VAL A 526 -12.41 4.00 -7.96
CA VAL A 526 -11.62 2.77 -7.69
C VAL A 526 -12.43 1.76 -6.87
N SER A 527 -13.30 2.23 -5.97
CA SER A 527 -14.15 1.36 -5.17
C SER A 527 -15.20 0.62 -5.99
N GLU A 528 -15.80 1.26 -6.98
CA GLU A 528 -16.69 0.59 -7.93
C GLU A 528 -15.94 -0.44 -8.78
N LEU A 529 -14.67 -0.16 -9.13
CA LEU A 529 -13.84 -1.12 -9.86
C LEU A 529 -13.62 -2.39 -9.03
N ALA A 530 -13.40 -2.22 -7.73
CA ALA A 530 -13.25 -3.32 -6.78
C ALA A 530 -14.58 -4.05 -6.48
N ALA A 531 -15.71 -3.33 -6.47
CA ALA A 531 -17.02 -3.86 -6.14
C ALA A 531 -17.77 -4.54 -7.32
N ALA A 532 -17.26 -4.46 -8.55
CA ALA A 532 -17.96 -4.98 -9.73
C ALA A 532 -18.32 -6.49 -9.61
N PRO A 533 -19.54 -6.91 -9.99
CA PRO A 533 -20.09 -8.22 -9.66
C PRO A 533 -19.31 -9.41 -10.24
N LYS A 534 -19.26 -10.49 -9.45
CA LYS A 534 -18.44 -11.71 -9.60
C LYS A 534 -18.83 -12.63 -10.77
N GLU A 535 -19.80 -12.26 -11.60
CA GLU A 535 -20.52 -13.20 -12.48
C GLU A 535 -20.07 -13.25 -13.96
N SER A 536 -19.05 -12.48 -14.38
CA SER A 536 -18.58 -12.57 -15.77
C SER A 536 -17.31 -13.42 -15.90
N LYS A 537 -17.01 -13.89 -17.13
CA LYS A 537 -15.83 -14.69 -17.56
C LYS A 537 -14.45 -14.21 -17.03
N PHE A 538 -14.41 -13.07 -16.35
CA PHE A 538 -13.40 -12.59 -15.42
C PHE A 538 -12.92 -13.65 -14.41
N LYS A 539 -13.79 -14.54 -13.94
CA LYS A 539 -13.43 -15.62 -12.99
C LYS A 539 -12.36 -16.55 -13.56
N THR A 540 -12.47 -16.92 -14.84
CA THR A 540 -11.50 -17.77 -15.55
C THR A 540 -10.14 -17.10 -15.78
N PHE A 541 -10.13 -15.78 -15.97
CA PHE A 541 -8.89 -15.00 -16.16
C PHE A 541 -8.11 -14.86 -14.85
N PHE A 542 -8.77 -14.49 -13.75
CA PHE A 542 -8.10 -14.43 -12.44
C PHE A 542 -7.87 -15.81 -11.81
N GLN A 543 -8.69 -16.83 -12.12
CA GLN A 543 -8.39 -18.23 -11.76
C GLN A 543 -7.21 -18.79 -12.54
N SER A 544 -7.04 -18.47 -13.84
CA SER A 544 -5.85 -18.93 -14.58
C SER A 544 -4.57 -18.29 -14.04
N ILE A 545 -4.62 -17.03 -13.61
CA ILE A 545 -3.52 -16.36 -12.91
C ILE A 545 -3.25 -17.03 -11.56
N SER A 546 -4.28 -17.29 -10.75
CA SER A 546 -4.14 -18.02 -9.47
C SER A 546 -3.61 -19.45 -9.65
N ASP A 547 -4.04 -20.16 -10.71
CA ASP A 547 -3.62 -21.53 -11.02
C ASP A 547 -2.22 -21.58 -11.67
N PHE A 548 -1.80 -20.52 -12.37
CA PHE A 548 -0.43 -20.31 -12.84
C PHE A 548 0.55 -20.18 -11.67
N PHE A 549 0.21 -19.40 -10.64
CA PHE A 549 1.01 -19.32 -9.42
C PHE A 549 1.05 -20.65 -8.63
N LYS A 550 -0.06 -21.40 -8.56
CA LYS A 550 -0.05 -22.75 -7.94
C LYS A 550 0.87 -23.75 -8.64
N LYS A 551 1.14 -23.58 -9.95
CA LYS A 551 2.10 -24.41 -10.69
C LYS A 551 3.56 -24.05 -10.40
N PHE A 552 3.86 -22.78 -10.13
CA PHE A 552 5.21 -22.34 -9.76
C PHE A 552 5.65 -22.83 -8.37
N PHE A 553 4.71 -23.08 -7.46
CA PHE A 553 4.98 -23.58 -6.11
C PHE A 553 4.84 -25.10 -5.93
N LYS A 554 4.53 -25.85 -7.00
CA LYS A 554 4.55 -27.32 -6.98
C LYS A 554 5.94 -27.85 -7.35
N LYS A 555 6.83 -27.95 -6.35
CA LYS A 555 7.87 -29.00 -6.35
C LYS A 555 7.55 -30.00 -5.24
N GLY A 556 7.10 -31.18 -5.65
CA GLY A 556 6.78 -32.33 -4.80
C GLY A 556 5.47 -32.99 -5.23
N GLU A 557 5.55 -34.01 -6.09
CA GLU A 557 4.39 -34.83 -6.47
C GLU A 557 3.97 -35.80 -5.34
N ALA A 558 2.67 -35.83 -5.02
CA ALA A 558 1.94 -37.06 -4.72
C ALA A 558 0.42 -36.84 -4.92
N VAL A 559 -0.26 -37.95 -5.23
CA VAL A 559 -1.59 -38.11 -5.85
C VAL A 559 -2.76 -37.52 -5.03
N SER A 560 -3.73 -36.89 -5.72
CA SER A 560 -4.95 -36.33 -5.13
C SER A 560 -6.14 -37.31 -5.10
N PRO A 561 -6.85 -37.51 -3.98
CA PRO A 561 -8.21 -38.06 -3.94
C PRO A 561 -9.29 -36.99 -4.27
N PRO A 562 -10.57 -37.36 -4.52
CA PRO A 562 -11.53 -36.51 -5.22
C PRO A 562 -12.03 -35.32 -4.38
N PRO A 563 -12.49 -34.23 -5.02
CA PRO A 563 -12.83 -33.01 -4.31
C PRO A 563 -14.15 -33.13 -3.52
N PRO A 564 -14.21 -32.57 -2.29
CA PRO A 564 -15.47 -32.39 -1.57
C PRO A 564 -16.31 -31.24 -2.18
N PRO A 565 -17.63 -31.19 -1.90
CA PRO A 565 -18.57 -30.33 -2.59
C PRO A 565 -18.35 -28.84 -2.28
N ALA A 566 -18.69 -28.02 -3.27
CA ALA A 566 -18.34 -26.61 -3.39
C ALA A 566 -18.87 -25.73 -2.24
N ALA A 567 -17.94 -25.20 -1.44
CA ALA A 567 -18.16 -24.00 -0.64
C ALA A 567 -17.95 -22.75 -1.51
N GLU A 568 -18.88 -21.80 -1.40
CA GLU A 568 -18.87 -20.51 -2.09
C GLU A 568 -17.57 -19.75 -1.85
N LYS A 569 -16.78 -19.56 -2.92
CA LYS A 569 -15.55 -18.77 -2.89
C LYS A 569 -15.81 -17.37 -3.42
N GLN A 570 -15.68 -16.40 -2.53
CA GLN A 570 -15.76 -14.97 -2.78
C GLN A 570 -14.49 -14.46 -3.48
N THR A 571 -14.62 -13.58 -4.49
CA THR A 571 -13.51 -12.87 -5.15
C THR A 571 -13.88 -11.42 -5.49
N CYS A 572 -12.98 -10.49 -5.17
CA CYS A 572 -12.56 -9.29 -5.94
C CYS A 572 -11.68 -8.39 -5.03
N ILE A 573 -10.52 -8.89 -4.61
CA ILE A 573 -9.52 -8.12 -3.86
C ILE A 573 -8.19 -8.45 -4.54
N TYR A 574 -7.63 -7.56 -5.37
CA TYR A 574 -6.41 -7.93 -6.10
C TYR A 574 -5.34 -6.84 -6.23
N LEU A 575 -5.53 -5.69 -5.58
CA LEU A 575 -4.47 -4.67 -5.56
C LEU A 575 -3.70 -4.58 -4.25
N ILE A 576 -4.34 -4.97 -3.15
CA ILE A 576 -3.72 -5.03 -1.82
C ILE A 576 -3.64 -6.48 -1.34
N GLU A 577 -4.54 -7.37 -1.79
CA GLU A 577 -4.42 -8.81 -1.55
C GLU A 577 -3.26 -9.47 -2.31
N SER A 578 -2.82 -8.92 -3.45
CA SER A 578 -1.64 -9.40 -4.18
C SER A 578 -0.34 -9.05 -3.43
N LEU A 579 -0.33 -7.92 -2.71
CA LEU A 579 0.71 -7.61 -1.72
C LEU A 579 0.58 -8.49 -0.47
N TRP A 580 -0.64 -8.86 -0.05
CA TRP A 580 -0.82 -9.71 1.13
C TRP A 580 -0.46 -11.20 0.88
N LYS A 581 -0.79 -11.77 -0.28
CA LYS A 581 -0.68 -13.22 -0.54
C LYS A 581 0.66 -13.69 -1.09
N ALA A 582 1.53 -12.80 -1.56
CA ALA A 582 2.88 -13.19 -1.99
C ALA A 582 3.90 -13.26 -0.83
N GLY A 583 3.47 -13.01 0.40
CA GLY A 583 4.24 -13.18 1.63
C GLY A 583 3.92 -14.46 2.43
N ASN A 584 3.13 -15.39 1.87
CA ASN A 584 2.79 -16.69 2.47
C ASN A 584 3.22 -17.85 1.58
#